data_AF-A0A7S1YNS0-F1
#
_entry.id   AF-A0A7S1YNS0-F1
#
_cell.length_a   1.000
_cell.length_b   1.000
_cell.length_c   1.000
_cell.angle_alpha   90.00
_cell.angle_beta   90.00
_cell.angle_gamma   90.00
#
_symmetry.space_group_name_H-M   'P 1'
#
loop_
_entity.id
_entity.type
_entity.pdbx_description
1 polymer ?
#
loop_
_entity_poly.entity_id
_entity_poly.type
_entity_poly.pdbx_seq_one_letter_code
_entity_poly.pdbx_strand_id
1 'polypeptide(L)'
;FNGKELLTQKELHEEEMHKQALERHRQQEEEERRSKKKKEEEERGEKEGDDDDKPSSTPTPPPPPLPPFEAPPHEFGKELAIYHSNRAACLLHLERYDEAIDDCTIAVLLNPSYTKAWVRRSQAYENTERTEEALADAKKALEYSNSSSSSATIRRTVQRLQKLEDERLEKLKEETMGKLKDLGNSILGNFGLSLDNFKAVQDPNTGSYSISFDQQGGGGNKAQV
;
A
#
# COMPACT_ATOMS: atom_id res chain seq x y z
N PHE A 1 -15.70 19.83 15.19
CA PHE A 1 -14.48 19.19 14.71
C PHE A 1 -14.31 19.49 13.25
N ASN A 2 -13.19 20.10 12.85
CA ASN A 2 -12.86 20.28 11.45
C ASN A 2 -12.31 18.96 10.87
N GLY A 3 -12.51 18.69 9.57
CA GLY A 3 -12.06 17.46 8.91
C GLY A 3 -10.55 17.25 9.01
N LYS A 4 -9.78 18.34 8.92
CA LYS A 4 -8.33 18.33 9.13
C LYS A 4 -7.91 17.91 10.55
N GLU A 5 -8.58 18.44 11.58
CA GLU A 5 -8.30 18.05 12.97
C GLU A 5 -8.60 16.56 13.20
N LEU A 6 -9.64 16.04 12.55
CA LEU A 6 -10.00 14.62 12.59
C LEU A 6 -9.00 13.73 11.86
N LEU A 7 -8.50 14.17 10.70
CA LEU A 7 -7.41 13.49 9.98
C LEU A 7 -6.15 13.45 10.85
N THR A 8 -5.77 14.56 11.46
CA THR A 8 -4.63 14.61 12.39
C THR A 8 -4.85 13.71 13.61
N GLN A 9 -6.06 13.65 14.17
CA GLN A 9 -6.36 12.72 15.27
C GLN A 9 -6.27 11.25 14.83
N LYS A 10 -6.73 10.94 13.62
CA LYS A 10 -6.60 9.60 13.04
C LYS A 10 -5.11 9.25 12.82
N GLU A 11 -4.33 10.14 12.23
CA GLU A 11 -2.89 9.96 12.03
C GLU A 11 -2.15 9.78 13.35
N LEU A 12 -2.43 10.60 14.37
CA LEU A 12 -1.86 10.47 15.71
C LEU A 12 -2.23 9.14 16.36
N HIS A 13 -3.48 8.69 16.21
CA HIS A 13 -3.92 7.40 16.71
C HIS A 13 -3.21 6.25 15.99
N GLU A 14 -3.11 6.30 14.66
CA GLU A 14 -2.38 5.31 13.86
C GLU A 14 -0.89 5.27 14.23
N GLU A 15 -0.25 6.42 14.43
CA GLU A 15 1.14 6.53 14.89
C GLU A 15 1.33 5.97 16.31
N GLU A 16 0.43 6.29 17.23
CA GLU A 16 0.49 5.80 18.61
C GLU A 16 0.32 4.27 18.64
N MET A 17 -0.61 3.75 17.86
CA MET A 17 -0.82 2.31 17.72
C MET A 17 0.37 1.62 17.04
N HIS A 18 0.99 2.25 16.05
CA HIS A 18 2.21 1.74 15.41
C HIS A 18 3.39 1.70 16.40
N LYS A 19 3.56 2.76 17.22
CA LYS A 19 4.57 2.80 18.29
C LYS A 19 4.33 1.70 19.32
N GLN A 20 3.09 1.49 19.74
CA GLN A 20 2.73 0.39 20.65
C GLN A 20 3.01 -0.99 20.03
N ALA A 21 2.74 -1.18 18.74
CA ALA A 21 3.04 -2.43 18.05
C ALA A 21 4.55 -2.70 17.96
N LEU A 22 5.34 -1.68 17.63
CA LEU A 22 6.81 -1.76 17.58
C LEU A 22 7.41 -2.06 18.96
N GLU A 23 6.86 -1.45 20.01
CA GLU A 23 7.27 -1.68 21.39
C GLU A 23 6.97 -3.12 21.85
N ARG A 24 5.80 -3.67 21.48
CA ARG A 24 5.49 -5.08 21.73
C ARG A 24 6.44 -6.03 21.01
N HIS A 25 6.78 -5.75 19.75
CA HIS A 25 7.75 -6.56 18.99
C HIS A 25 9.12 -6.56 19.67
N ARG A 26 9.62 -5.39 20.07
CA ARG A 26 10.88 -5.26 20.81
C ARG A 26 10.85 -6.01 22.14
N GLN A 27 9.74 -5.96 22.89
CA GLN A 27 9.58 -6.72 24.14
C GLN A 27 9.63 -8.24 23.88
N GLN A 28 8.98 -8.72 22.83
CA GLN A 28 9.02 -10.12 22.43
C GLN A 28 10.44 -10.56 22.05
N GLU A 29 11.18 -9.76 21.28
CA GLU A 29 12.58 -10.05 20.96
C GLU A 29 13.48 -10.09 22.20
N GLU A 30 13.27 -9.18 23.16
CA GLU A 30 14.00 -9.19 24.43
C GLU A 30 13.67 -10.42 25.28
N GLU A 31 12.39 -10.83 25.33
CA GLU A 31 11.96 -12.05 26.00
C GLU A 31 12.51 -13.32 25.32
N GLU A 32 12.55 -13.36 24.00
CA GLU A 32 13.21 -14.42 23.24
C GLU A 32 14.72 -14.47 23.51
N ARG A 33 15.39 -13.32 23.56
CA ARG A 33 16.82 -13.25 23.92
C ARG A 33 17.06 -13.70 25.36
N ARG A 34 16.19 -13.31 26.29
CA ARG A 34 16.25 -13.75 27.70
C ARG A 34 15.98 -15.25 27.85
N SER A 35 15.02 -15.79 27.10
CA SER A 35 14.71 -17.23 27.14
C SER A 35 15.80 -18.06 26.48
N LYS A 36 16.39 -17.62 25.36
CA LYS A 36 17.59 -18.23 24.77
C LYS A 36 18.76 -18.22 25.74
N LYS A 37 19.04 -17.08 26.39
CA LYS A 37 20.12 -16.98 27.37
C LYS A 37 19.90 -17.91 28.59
N LYS A 38 18.66 -18.03 29.06
CA LYS A 38 18.31 -19.00 30.13
C LYS A 38 18.54 -20.44 29.68
N LYS A 39 18.09 -20.81 28.48
CA LYS A 39 18.34 -22.14 27.91
C LYS A 39 19.83 -22.43 27.73
N GLU A 40 20.63 -21.46 27.29
CA GLU A 40 22.09 -21.61 27.17
C GLU A 40 22.79 -21.75 28.53
N GLU A 41 22.29 -21.10 29.59
CA GLU A 41 22.78 -21.25 30.96
C GLU A 41 22.37 -22.61 31.57
N GLU A 42 21.18 -23.11 31.23
CA GLU A 42 20.65 -24.42 31.63
C GLU A 42 21.40 -25.56 30.91
N GLU A 43 21.62 -25.47 29.59
CA GLU A 43 22.46 -26.39 28.81
C GLU A 43 23.93 -26.40 29.27
N ARG A 44 24.46 -25.28 29.78
CA ARG A 44 25.80 -25.27 30.42
C ARG A 44 25.83 -26.02 31.75
N GLY A 45 24.69 -26.11 32.44
CA GLY A 45 24.52 -26.94 33.64
C GLY A 45 24.33 -28.43 33.32
N GLU A 46 23.87 -28.77 32.12
CA GLU A 46 23.48 -30.12 31.71
C GLU A 46 24.51 -30.84 30.82
N LYS A 47 25.75 -30.33 30.67
CA LYS A 47 26.85 -31.07 29.99
C LYS A 47 27.40 -32.27 30.79
N GLU A 48 26.49 -33.09 31.32
CA GLU A 48 26.66 -34.53 31.54
C GLU A 48 25.39 -35.24 31.05
N GLY A 49 25.19 -35.33 29.73
CA GLY A 49 24.07 -36.08 29.16
C GLY A 49 23.94 -35.86 27.65
N ASP A 50 23.83 -36.96 26.92
CA ASP A 50 23.96 -37.09 25.46
C ASP A 50 22.71 -36.67 24.66
N ASP A 51 22.96 -36.50 23.36
CA ASP A 51 22.06 -36.61 22.19
C ASP A 51 21.02 -35.52 21.81
N ASP A 52 21.20 -35.06 20.56
CA ASP A 52 20.23 -34.70 19.52
C ASP A 52 18.96 -33.92 19.90
N ASP A 53 18.99 -32.59 19.70
CA ASP A 53 17.83 -31.88 19.13
C ASP A 53 18.21 -30.61 18.37
N LYS A 54 17.67 -30.46 17.16
CA LYS A 54 17.91 -29.32 16.26
C LYS A 54 16.76 -28.33 16.46
N PRO A 55 16.98 -27.07 16.90
CA PRO A 55 15.87 -26.18 17.16
C PRO A 55 15.21 -25.74 15.85
N SER A 56 13.99 -26.21 15.65
CA SER A 56 13.00 -25.68 14.71
C SER A 56 12.75 -24.20 15.01
N SER A 57 13.28 -23.31 14.18
CA SER A 57 12.89 -21.90 14.18
C SER A 57 11.52 -21.79 13.50
N THR A 58 10.45 -21.93 14.28
CA THR A 58 9.12 -21.53 13.81
C THR A 58 9.13 -20.01 13.59
N PRO A 59 8.82 -19.50 12.39
CA PRO A 59 8.69 -18.06 12.18
C PRO A 59 7.57 -17.52 13.07
N THR A 60 7.88 -16.52 13.87
CA THR A 60 6.94 -15.80 14.73
C THR A 60 5.80 -15.26 13.84
N PRO A 61 4.52 -15.54 14.17
CA PRO A 61 3.42 -15.07 13.35
C PRO A 61 3.39 -13.53 13.35
N PRO A 62 3.05 -12.89 12.20
CA PRO A 62 2.98 -11.44 12.13
C PRO A 62 1.98 -10.91 13.16
N PRO A 63 2.21 -9.71 13.72
CA PRO A 63 1.30 -9.11 14.68
C PRO A 63 -0.12 -9.01 14.09
N PRO A 64 -1.17 -9.19 14.91
CA PRO A 64 -2.54 -9.08 14.44
C PRO A 64 -2.79 -7.68 13.87
N PRO A 65 -3.59 -7.57 12.79
CA PRO A 65 -3.91 -6.28 12.19
C PRO A 65 -4.58 -5.37 13.22
N LEU A 66 -4.24 -4.08 13.16
CA LEU A 66 -4.82 -3.07 14.05
C LEU A 66 -6.35 -3.02 13.87
N PRO A 67 -7.12 -2.86 14.96
CA PRO A 67 -8.56 -2.66 14.84
C PRO A 67 -8.84 -1.36 14.05
N PRO A 68 -9.87 -1.32 13.19
CA PRO A 68 -10.27 -0.09 12.50
C PRO A 68 -10.56 1.03 13.51
N PHE A 69 -10.19 2.27 13.18
CA PHE A 69 -10.61 3.43 13.97
C PHE A 69 -12.14 3.55 13.92
N GLU A 70 -12.78 3.39 15.08
CA GLU A 70 -14.20 3.66 15.26
C GLU A 70 -14.36 4.99 15.99
N ALA A 71 -14.95 5.98 15.32
CA ALA A 71 -15.25 7.26 15.94
C ALA A 71 -16.23 7.05 17.12
N PRO A 72 -16.06 7.75 18.25
CA PRO A 72 -16.96 7.64 19.39
C PRO A 72 -18.43 7.84 18.95
N PRO A 73 -19.37 7.02 19.45
CA PRO A 73 -20.77 7.14 19.07
C PRO A 73 -21.30 8.52 19.45
N HIS A 74 -21.81 9.23 18.45
CA HIS A 74 -22.39 10.56 18.61
C HIS A 74 -23.92 10.45 18.60
N GLU A 75 -24.59 11.08 19.58
CA GLU A 75 -26.05 11.02 19.77
C GLU A 75 -26.84 11.36 18.47
N PHE A 76 -26.35 12.35 17.73
CA PHE A 76 -26.90 12.80 16.43
C PHE A 76 -26.04 12.39 15.21
N GLY A 77 -25.30 11.28 15.28
CA GLY A 77 -24.31 10.92 14.25
C GLY A 77 -24.90 10.78 12.84
N LYS A 78 -26.13 10.24 12.72
CA LYS A 78 -26.80 10.08 11.42
C LYS A 78 -27.21 11.41 10.81
N GLU A 79 -27.81 12.30 11.60
CA GLU A 79 -28.28 13.62 11.19
C GLU A 79 -27.11 14.53 10.82
N LEU A 80 -26.04 14.50 11.62
CA LEU A 80 -24.81 15.24 11.34
C LEU A 80 -24.11 14.74 10.08
N ALA A 81 -24.08 13.42 9.85
CA ALA A 81 -23.56 12.88 8.59
C ALA A 81 -24.34 13.39 7.36
N ILE A 82 -25.67 13.48 7.47
CA ILE A 82 -26.52 14.05 6.42
C ILE A 82 -26.21 15.53 6.21
N TYR A 83 -26.10 16.31 7.29
CA TYR A 83 -25.75 17.73 7.24
C TYR A 83 -24.42 17.96 6.52
N HIS A 84 -23.35 17.30 6.96
CA HIS A 84 -22.02 17.44 6.36
C HIS A 84 -22.00 16.98 4.90
N SER A 85 -22.67 15.88 4.57
CA SER A 85 -22.75 15.43 3.18
C SER A 85 -23.49 16.44 2.29
N ASN A 86 -24.56 17.06 2.78
CA ASN A 86 -25.29 18.09 2.03
C ASN A 86 -24.44 19.35 1.84
N ARG A 87 -23.69 19.77 2.86
CA ARG A 87 -22.73 20.87 2.75
C ARG A 87 -21.64 20.55 1.72
N ALA A 88 -21.09 19.33 1.74
CA ALA A 88 -20.15 18.85 0.73
C ALA A 88 -20.72 18.90 -0.69
N ALA A 89 -22.01 18.60 -0.88
CA ALA A 89 -22.65 18.71 -2.19
C ALA A 89 -22.66 20.16 -2.70
N CYS A 90 -22.96 21.12 -1.82
CA CYS A 90 -22.88 22.54 -2.16
C CYS A 90 -21.44 22.95 -2.48
N LEU A 91 -20.46 22.47 -1.71
CA LEU A 91 -19.04 22.76 -1.94
C LEU A 91 -18.54 22.19 -3.27
N LEU A 92 -18.98 20.98 -3.65
CA LEU A 92 -18.71 20.40 -4.98
C LEU A 92 -19.24 21.29 -6.11
N HIS A 93 -20.46 21.82 -5.97
CA HIS A 93 -21.03 22.75 -6.96
C HIS A 93 -20.30 24.10 -7.01
N LEU A 94 -19.63 24.49 -5.92
CA LEU A 94 -18.79 25.69 -5.84
C LEU A 94 -17.32 25.40 -6.18
N GLU A 95 -17.00 24.18 -6.63
CA GLU A 95 -15.64 23.73 -6.97
C GLU A 95 -14.63 23.82 -5.80
N ARG A 96 -15.13 23.84 -4.56
CA ARG A 96 -14.32 23.84 -3.33
C ARG A 96 -14.05 22.41 -2.87
N TYR A 97 -13.25 21.69 -3.66
CA TYR A 97 -13.09 20.23 -3.55
C TYR A 97 -12.46 19.78 -2.23
N ASP A 98 -11.40 20.44 -1.75
CA ASP A 98 -10.73 20.07 -0.49
C ASP A 98 -11.68 20.18 0.72
N GLU A 99 -12.50 21.23 0.76
CA GLU A 99 -13.48 21.40 1.83
C GLU A 99 -14.64 20.40 1.73
N ALA A 100 -15.02 20.03 0.49
CA ALA A 100 -15.96 18.93 0.27
C ALA A 100 -15.38 17.59 0.77
N ILE A 101 -14.09 17.35 0.59
CA ILE A 101 -13.40 16.17 1.12
C ILE A 101 -13.42 16.15 2.64
N ASP A 102 -13.13 17.29 3.29
CA ASP A 102 -13.17 17.42 4.75
C ASP A 102 -14.58 17.10 5.29
N ASP A 103 -15.62 17.66 4.67
CA ASP A 103 -17.01 17.42 5.07
C ASP A 103 -17.46 15.99 4.84
N CYS A 104 -17.13 15.40 3.68
CA CYS A 104 -17.46 14.02 3.44
C CYS A 104 -16.70 13.08 4.39
N THR A 105 -15.48 13.43 4.80
CA THR A 105 -14.70 12.67 5.77
C THR A 105 -15.38 12.65 7.14
N ILE A 106 -15.89 13.80 7.60
CA ILE A 106 -16.72 13.85 8.81
C ILE A 106 -17.96 12.98 8.64
N ALA A 107 -18.64 13.08 7.51
CA ALA A 107 -19.89 12.33 7.28
C ALA A 107 -19.70 10.80 7.28
N VAL A 108 -18.62 10.28 6.69
CA VAL A 108 -18.35 8.83 6.69
C VAL A 108 -17.86 8.32 8.03
N LEU A 109 -17.19 9.16 8.84
CA LEU A 109 -16.81 8.80 10.21
C LEU A 109 -18.04 8.68 11.11
N LEU A 110 -18.97 9.63 11.00
CA LEU A 110 -20.21 9.64 11.79
C LEU A 110 -21.20 8.55 11.34
N ASN A 111 -21.23 8.23 10.04
CA ASN A 111 -22.04 7.16 9.51
C ASN A 111 -21.32 6.46 8.33
N PRO A 112 -20.57 5.38 8.60
CA PRO A 112 -19.85 4.64 7.57
C PRO A 112 -20.75 4.04 6.49
N SER A 113 -22.02 3.75 6.81
CA SER A 113 -22.98 3.20 5.85
C SER A 113 -23.57 4.26 4.90
N TYR A 114 -23.23 5.54 5.07
CA TYR A 114 -23.85 6.62 4.30
C TYR A 114 -23.25 6.77 2.89
N THR A 115 -23.76 5.96 1.96
CA THR A 115 -23.28 5.87 0.57
C THR A 115 -23.08 7.22 -0.13
N LYS A 116 -23.95 8.20 0.10
CA LYS A 116 -23.85 9.51 -0.57
C LYS A 116 -22.58 10.28 -0.19
N ALA A 117 -22.10 10.15 1.06
CA ALA A 117 -20.87 10.78 1.49
C ALA A 117 -19.65 10.19 0.76
N TRP A 118 -19.58 8.85 0.65
CA TRP A 118 -18.53 8.18 -0.13
C TRP A 118 -18.52 8.57 -1.60
N VAL A 119 -19.69 8.62 -2.25
CA VAL A 119 -19.79 9.03 -3.67
C VAL A 119 -19.32 10.48 -3.86
N ARG A 120 -19.74 11.39 -2.99
CA ARG A 120 -19.35 12.80 -3.06
C ARG A 120 -17.85 13.00 -2.80
N ARG A 121 -17.27 12.25 -1.86
CA ARG A 121 -15.83 12.30 -1.58
C ARG A 121 -15.01 11.74 -2.74
N SER A 122 -15.45 10.63 -3.32
CA SER A 122 -14.86 10.06 -4.55
C SER A 122 -14.86 11.09 -5.70
N GLN A 123 -15.99 11.78 -5.91
CA GLN A 123 -16.07 12.84 -6.90
C GLN A 123 -15.13 14.02 -6.58
N ALA A 124 -15.04 14.44 -5.32
CA ALA A 124 -14.14 15.51 -4.92
C ALA A 124 -12.67 15.13 -5.16
N TYR A 125 -12.28 13.90 -4.80
CA TYR A 125 -10.94 13.38 -5.05
C TYR A 125 -10.59 13.34 -6.54
N GLU A 126 -11.52 12.90 -7.38
CA GLU A 126 -11.34 12.92 -8.83
C GLU A 126 -11.05 14.33 -9.37
N ASN A 127 -11.75 15.35 -8.87
CA ASN A 127 -11.52 16.75 -9.28
C ASN A 127 -10.20 17.33 -8.74
N THR A 128 -9.58 16.68 -7.75
CA THR A 128 -8.25 17.01 -7.24
C THR A 128 -7.14 16.10 -7.79
N GLU A 129 -7.42 15.31 -8.82
CA GLU A 129 -6.47 14.35 -9.44
C GLU A 129 -5.98 13.23 -8.49
N ARG A 130 -6.70 13.00 -7.40
CA ARG A 130 -6.44 11.95 -6.40
C ARG A 130 -7.19 10.67 -6.75
N THR A 131 -6.81 10.08 -7.88
CA THR A 131 -7.55 8.96 -8.52
C THR A 131 -7.60 7.69 -7.65
N GLU A 132 -6.52 7.39 -6.91
CA GLU A 132 -6.43 6.20 -6.06
C GLU A 132 -7.43 6.29 -4.90
N GLU A 133 -7.47 7.44 -4.21
CA GLU A 133 -8.43 7.69 -3.13
C GLU A 133 -9.86 7.76 -3.66
N ALA A 134 -10.06 8.34 -4.85
CA ALA A 134 -11.36 8.35 -5.51
C ALA A 134 -11.87 6.94 -5.79
N LEU A 135 -11.00 6.03 -6.24
CA LEU A 135 -11.36 4.64 -6.52
C LEU A 135 -11.68 3.88 -5.23
N ALA A 136 -10.87 4.06 -4.18
CA ALA A 136 -11.11 3.44 -2.89
C ALA A 136 -12.49 3.82 -2.32
N ASP A 137 -12.84 5.10 -2.38
CA ASP A 137 -14.14 5.59 -1.93
C ASP A 137 -15.30 5.10 -2.80
N ALA A 138 -15.12 5.02 -4.13
CA ALA A 138 -16.14 4.48 -5.03
C ALA A 138 -16.40 2.99 -4.76
N LYS A 139 -15.35 2.20 -4.46
CA LYS A 139 -15.48 0.80 -4.04
C LYS A 139 -16.22 0.68 -2.71
N LYS A 140 -15.90 1.52 -1.72
CA LYS A 140 -16.63 1.59 -0.44
C LYS A 140 -18.09 1.99 -0.62
N ALA A 141 -18.38 2.96 -1.48
CA ALA A 141 -19.75 3.33 -1.81
C ALA A 141 -20.54 2.15 -2.41
N LEU A 142 -19.88 1.32 -3.23
CA LEU A 142 -20.50 0.15 -3.82
C LEU A 142 -20.83 -0.92 -2.79
N GLU A 143 -19.95 -1.15 -1.81
CA GLU A 143 -20.16 -2.09 -0.69
C GLU A 143 -21.44 -1.75 0.10
N TYR A 144 -21.69 -0.45 0.35
CA TYR A 144 -22.86 0.01 1.13
C TYR A 144 -24.12 0.30 0.29
N SER A 145 -24.06 0.15 -1.04
CA SER A 145 -25.18 0.50 -1.92
C SER A 145 -26.28 -0.58 -1.94
N ASN A 146 -27.37 -0.36 -1.21
CA ASN A 146 -28.53 -1.28 -1.16
C ASN A 146 -29.46 -1.24 -2.39
N SER A 147 -29.33 -0.26 -3.30
CA SER A 147 -30.24 -0.09 -4.44
C SER A 147 -29.57 -0.40 -5.78
N SER A 148 -30.21 -1.23 -6.60
CA SER A 148 -29.71 -1.64 -7.93
C SER A 148 -29.39 -0.47 -8.86
N SER A 149 -30.18 0.62 -8.79
CA SER A 149 -30.03 1.79 -9.67
C SER A 149 -28.81 2.63 -9.30
N SER A 150 -28.65 2.98 -8.02
CA SER A 150 -27.47 3.71 -7.53
C SER A 150 -26.19 2.89 -7.71
N SER A 151 -26.28 1.58 -7.49
CA SER A 151 -25.19 0.62 -7.65
C SER A 151 -24.66 0.57 -9.10
N ALA A 152 -25.53 0.74 -10.12
CA ALA A 152 -25.11 0.73 -11.52
C ALA A 152 -24.22 1.93 -11.89
N THR A 153 -24.57 3.13 -11.43
CA THR A 153 -23.76 4.33 -11.65
C THR A 153 -22.41 4.22 -10.93
N ILE A 154 -22.41 3.80 -9.66
CA ILE A 154 -21.19 3.62 -8.87
C ILE A 154 -20.27 2.58 -9.55
N ARG A 155 -20.80 1.46 -10.04
CA ARG A 155 -20.02 0.45 -10.78
C ARG A 155 -19.32 1.04 -12.01
N ARG A 156 -20.00 1.88 -12.80
CA ARG A 156 -19.39 2.54 -13.96
C ARG A 156 -18.27 3.47 -13.53
N THR A 157 -18.45 4.23 -12.45
CA THR A 157 -17.41 5.08 -11.88
C THR A 157 -16.19 4.26 -11.45
N VAL A 158 -16.40 3.16 -10.71
CA VAL A 158 -15.32 2.25 -10.30
C VAL A 158 -14.55 1.70 -11.51
N GLN A 159 -15.24 1.23 -12.55
CA GLN A 159 -14.59 0.71 -13.76
C GLN A 159 -13.76 1.78 -14.47
N ARG A 160 -14.29 3.01 -14.58
CA ARG A 160 -13.59 4.13 -15.21
C ARG A 160 -12.34 4.53 -14.42
N LEU A 161 -12.45 4.65 -13.10
CA LEU A 161 -11.34 5.01 -12.22
C LEU A 161 -10.27 3.92 -12.18
N GLN A 162 -10.65 2.64 -12.15
CA GLN A 162 -9.70 1.52 -12.21
C GLN A 162 -8.89 1.56 -13.51
N LYS A 163 -9.55 1.78 -14.65
CA LYS A 163 -8.87 1.90 -15.94
C LYS A 163 -7.85 3.04 -15.95
N LEU A 164 -8.21 4.20 -15.38
CA LEU A 164 -7.31 5.35 -15.25
C LEU A 164 -6.09 5.04 -14.37
N GLU A 165 -6.29 4.31 -13.28
CA GLU A 165 -5.20 3.89 -12.40
C GLU A 165 -4.27 2.88 -13.07
N ASP A 166 -4.83 1.89 -13.77
CA ASP A 166 -4.06 0.89 -14.52
C ASP A 166 -3.21 1.56 -15.63
N GLU A 167 -3.79 2.52 -16.36
CA GLU A 167 -3.07 3.31 -17.37
C GLU A 167 -1.95 4.17 -16.75
N ARG A 168 -2.18 4.76 -15.57
CA ARG A 168 -1.17 5.54 -14.85
C ARG A 168 -0.03 4.64 -14.37
N LEU A 169 -0.36 3.46 -13.85
CA LEU A 169 0.60 2.49 -13.35
C LEU A 169 1.48 1.95 -14.48
N GLU A 170 0.90 1.63 -15.63
CA GLU A 170 1.69 1.14 -16.77
C GLU A 170 2.62 2.23 -17.31
N LYS A 171 2.15 3.48 -17.44
CA LYS A 171 3.04 4.61 -17.82
C LYS A 171 4.18 4.82 -16.82
N LEU A 172 3.87 4.80 -15.52
CA LEU A 172 4.89 4.95 -14.48
C LEU A 172 5.90 3.80 -14.53
N LYS A 173 5.43 2.57 -14.78
CA LYS A 173 6.28 1.39 -14.94
C LYS A 173 7.17 1.50 -16.19
N GLU A 174 6.65 1.95 -17.32
CA GLU A 174 7.44 2.20 -18.53
C GLU A 174 8.51 3.27 -18.28
N GLU A 175 8.16 4.40 -17.68
CA GLU A 175 9.10 5.49 -17.38
C GLU A 175 10.18 5.06 -16.38
N THR A 176 9.80 4.34 -15.33
CA THR A 176 10.75 3.85 -14.31
C THR A 176 11.66 2.76 -14.86
N MET A 177 11.13 1.84 -15.67
CA MET A 177 11.95 0.84 -16.39
C MET A 177 12.91 1.49 -17.37
N GLY A 178 12.48 2.53 -18.10
CA GLY A 178 13.35 3.33 -18.97
C GLY A 178 14.51 3.95 -18.20
N LYS A 179 14.22 4.69 -17.12
CA LYS A 179 15.24 5.29 -16.25
C LYS A 179 16.18 4.26 -15.64
N LEU A 180 15.66 3.10 -15.24
CA LEU A 180 16.47 2.02 -14.68
C LEU A 180 17.39 1.40 -15.73
N LYS A 181 16.91 1.25 -16.97
CA LYS A 181 17.73 0.81 -18.10
C LYS A 181 18.82 1.82 -18.44
N ASP A 182 18.48 3.11 -18.52
CA ASP A 182 19.45 4.18 -18.80
C ASP A 182 20.54 4.25 -17.72
N LEU A 183 20.15 4.13 -16.45
CA LEU A 183 21.09 4.07 -15.33
C LEU A 183 22.02 2.86 -15.44
N GLY A 184 21.46 1.67 -15.74
CA GLY A 184 22.27 0.47 -15.94
C GLY A 184 23.21 0.61 -17.13
N ASN A 185 22.74 1.17 -18.24
CA ASN A 185 23.55 1.44 -19.43
C ASN A 185 24.63 2.50 -19.19
N SER A 186 24.41 3.49 -18.31
CA SER A 186 25.44 4.45 -17.95
C SER A 186 26.57 3.80 -17.14
N ILE A 187 26.25 2.84 -16.27
CA ILE A 187 27.26 2.10 -15.49
C ILE A 187 28.01 1.12 -16.40
N LEU A 188 27.27 0.36 -17.21
CA LEU A 188 27.82 -0.66 -18.11
C LEU A 188 28.56 -0.07 -19.31
N GLY A 189 28.12 1.09 -19.80
CA GLY A 189 28.74 1.79 -20.92
C GLY A 189 30.18 2.19 -20.66
N ASN A 190 30.53 2.51 -19.41
CA ASN A 190 31.92 2.75 -19.00
C ASN A 190 32.82 1.50 -19.16
N PHE A 191 32.24 0.31 -19.31
CA PHE A 191 32.92 -0.96 -19.57
C PHE A 191 32.73 -1.44 -21.02
N GLY A 192 32.12 -0.64 -21.89
CA GLY A 192 31.79 -1.04 -23.27
C GLY A 192 30.64 -2.04 -23.36
N LEU A 193 29.76 -2.07 -22.36
CA LEU A 193 28.63 -3.00 -22.24
C LEU A 193 27.29 -2.25 -22.29
N SER A 194 26.23 -2.94 -22.74
CA SER A 194 24.83 -2.50 -22.67
C SER A 194 23.99 -3.58 -21.99
N LEU A 195 22.90 -3.19 -21.32
CA LEU A 195 21.83 -4.10 -20.87
C LEU A 195 21.24 -4.92 -22.01
N ASP A 196 21.27 -4.41 -23.25
CA ASP A 196 20.80 -5.14 -24.43
C ASP A 196 21.67 -6.36 -24.77
N ASN A 197 22.92 -6.37 -24.29
CA ASN A 197 23.82 -7.50 -24.46
C ASN A 197 23.43 -8.67 -23.55
N PHE A 198 22.58 -8.46 -22.53
CA PHE A 198 22.20 -9.49 -21.56
C PHE A 198 20.77 -9.98 -21.84
N LYS A 199 20.64 -11.24 -22.27
CA LYS A 199 19.36 -11.92 -22.53
C LYS A 199 19.03 -12.85 -21.37
N ALA A 200 17.93 -12.58 -20.68
CA ALA A 200 17.38 -13.51 -19.69
C ALA A 200 16.55 -14.60 -20.40
N VAL A 201 16.96 -15.85 -20.25
CA VAL A 201 16.26 -17.04 -20.78
C VAL A 201 15.65 -17.79 -19.61
N GLN A 202 14.32 -17.89 -19.58
CA GLN A 202 13.58 -18.66 -18.58
C GLN A 202 13.42 -20.11 -19.04
N ASP A 203 13.79 -21.07 -18.19
CA ASP A 203 13.53 -22.49 -18.42
C ASP A 203 12.04 -22.80 -18.16
N PRO A 204 11.27 -23.29 -19.16
CA PRO A 204 9.84 -23.57 -19.03
C PRO A 204 9.49 -24.61 -17.96
N ASN A 205 10.42 -25.52 -17.65
CA ASN A 205 10.13 -26.65 -16.76
C ASN A 205 10.47 -26.35 -15.30
N THR A 206 11.47 -25.50 -15.06
CA THR A 206 11.97 -25.20 -13.71
C THR A 206 11.61 -23.79 -13.25
N GLY A 207 11.18 -22.91 -14.17
CA GLY A 207 10.94 -21.49 -13.90
C GLY A 207 12.22 -20.70 -13.61
N SER A 208 13.38 -21.35 -13.68
CA SER A 208 14.69 -20.75 -13.40
C SER A 208 15.12 -19.80 -14.54
N TYR A 209 15.77 -18.70 -14.18
CA TYR A 209 16.29 -17.73 -15.14
C TYR A 209 17.80 -17.92 -15.32
N SER A 210 18.25 -18.03 -16.56
CA SER A 210 19.66 -17.98 -16.95
C SER A 210 19.94 -16.70 -17.74
N ILE A 211 21.04 -16.01 -17.43
CA ILE A 211 21.43 -14.78 -18.15
C ILE A 211 22.51 -15.15 -19.16
N SER A 212 22.23 -14.94 -20.44
CA SER A 212 23.19 -15.12 -21.55
C SER A 212 23.69 -13.77 -22.03
N PHE A 213 24.97 -13.67 -22.37
CA PHE A 213 25.56 -12.44 -22.92
C PHE A 213 25.82 -12.59 -24.42
N ASP A 214 25.37 -11.63 -25.22
CA ASP A 214 25.52 -11.61 -26.68
C ASP A 214 26.27 -10.35 -27.11
N GLN A 215 27.43 -10.54 -27.73
CA GLN A 215 28.34 -9.46 -28.10
C GLN A 215 28.22 -9.18 -29.61
N GLN A 216 27.24 -8.37 -30.01
CA GLN A 216 27.03 -8.05 -31.43
C GLN A 216 27.27 -6.56 -31.71
N GLY A 217 28.53 -6.22 -32.01
CA GLY A 217 28.91 -4.86 -32.45
C GLY A 217 30.36 -4.45 -32.17
N GLY A 218 31.34 -5.12 -32.79
CA GLY A 218 32.77 -4.77 -32.69
C GLY A 218 33.51 -5.20 -33.95
N GLY A 219 33.24 -4.52 -35.07
CA GLY A 219 33.95 -4.73 -36.33
C GLY A 219 35.44 -4.40 -36.20
N GLY A 220 36.26 -5.43 -36.43
CA GLY A 220 37.59 -5.36 -37.04
C GLY A 220 38.59 -4.33 -36.52
N ASN A 221 39.53 -4.79 -35.69
CA ASN A 221 40.94 -4.45 -35.92
C ASN A 221 41.76 -5.74 -35.89
N LYS A 222 42.04 -6.28 -37.08
CA LYS A 222 43.16 -7.17 -37.29
C LYS A 222 44.43 -6.35 -37.06
N ALA A 223 45.07 -6.52 -35.90
CA ALA A 223 46.49 -6.25 -35.80
C ALA A 223 47.21 -7.37 -36.59
N GLN A 224 47.55 -7.09 -37.84
CA GLN A 224 48.61 -7.79 -38.54
C GLN A 224 49.86 -6.93 -38.47
N VAL A 225 50.87 -7.51 -37.83
CA VAL A 225 52.30 -7.16 -37.76
C VAL A 225 52.65 -5.92 -36.93
#